data_AF-A0A818DF04-F1
#
_entry.id   AF-A0A818DF04-F1
#
_cell.length_a   1.000
_cell.length_b   1.000
_cell.length_c   1.000
_cell.angle_alpha   90.00
_cell.angle_beta   90.00
_cell.angle_gamma   90.00
#
_symmetry.space_group_name_H-M   'P 1'
#
loop_
_entity.id
_entity.type
_entity.pdbx_description
1 polymer ?
#
loop_
_entity_poly.entity_id
_entity_poly.type
_entity_poly.pdbx_seq_one_letter_code
_entity_poly.pdbx_strand_id
1 'polypeptide(L)'
;MDEQQTKQLESTFAESLEVVRDLFTVIDITNVLNDTTKQTPWPEAFLAQSSTTVDDNLNYTIEDLDRSKHYFDETTDLQLLNLMNKTLSSDSSFDEFINCLPKELESTAAIYKEYPSLSNIPGDCVRTRAKFFYQLSALIKKVLPTVDLSLPLGQNILMDKFRKAKVYLLHGRKYELLQQSLEQTITTDDNSRPSIQFDTLTASYPSENGENTMFNQAFKQLFKDAPIKFRRADERLWHATYVGMHSIDAGGPYRDSITFRSNSSATSTNESTTVFDDRLERTLNSRGRYARLGSTGKFYCGGTLDGSQCNCCNGKCGPTNGCNCSSCMLLDVQKRILPRGWLVNSDGAPARCSSQLPTTFYCGRRVMPDDGTSDGYCGPTNGPQCTACQRLNQQQRDRYKHIWIG
;
A
#
# COMPACT_ATOMS: atom_id res chain seq x y z
N MET A 1 -40.46 22.63 -26.02
CA MET A 1 -39.42 21.65 -25.65
C MET A 1 -39.16 20.83 -26.90
N ASP A 2 -37.94 20.85 -27.41
CA ASP A 2 -37.58 20.13 -28.64
C ASP A 2 -37.66 18.60 -28.41
N GLU A 3 -37.97 17.80 -29.43
CA GLU A 3 -38.09 16.33 -29.33
C GLU A 3 -36.80 15.70 -28.76
N GLN A 4 -35.65 16.30 -29.08
CA GLN A 4 -34.35 15.89 -28.56
C GLN A 4 -34.20 16.12 -27.05
N GLN A 5 -34.78 17.20 -26.51
CA GLN A 5 -34.77 17.48 -25.06
C GLN A 5 -35.67 16.49 -24.31
N THR A 6 -36.83 16.13 -24.86
CA THR A 6 -37.72 15.12 -24.26
C THR A 6 -37.03 13.76 -24.18
N LYS A 7 -36.39 13.31 -25.27
CA LYS A 7 -35.64 12.04 -25.29
C LYS A 7 -34.48 12.01 -24.27
N GLN A 8 -33.77 13.12 -24.10
CA GLN A 8 -32.69 13.22 -23.11
C GLN A 8 -33.24 13.15 -21.66
N LEU A 9 -34.36 13.81 -21.39
CA LEU A 9 -35.05 13.76 -20.10
C LEU A 9 -35.55 12.34 -19.79
N GLU A 10 -36.18 11.67 -20.75
CA GLU A 10 -36.64 10.28 -20.61
C GLU A 10 -35.49 9.32 -20.31
N SER A 11 -34.36 9.46 -21.01
CA SER A 11 -33.15 8.65 -20.75
C SER A 11 -32.60 8.87 -19.34
N THR A 12 -32.46 10.14 -18.92
CA THR A 12 -31.92 10.50 -17.60
C THR A 12 -32.84 10.00 -16.48
N PHE A 13 -34.16 10.07 -16.69
CA PHE A 13 -35.14 9.58 -15.74
C PHE A 13 -35.11 8.04 -15.64
N ALA A 14 -34.98 7.33 -16.76
CA ALA A 14 -34.85 5.87 -16.78
C ALA A 14 -33.59 5.40 -16.04
N GLU A 15 -32.44 6.05 -16.27
CA GLU A 15 -31.19 5.78 -15.55
C GLU A 15 -31.34 6.00 -14.03
N SER A 16 -31.99 7.10 -13.64
CA SER A 16 -32.24 7.41 -12.22
C SER A 16 -33.12 6.37 -11.54
N LEU A 17 -34.19 5.91 -12.23
CA LEU A 17 -35.05 4.84 -11.74
C LEU A 17 -34.31 3.51 -11.59
N GLU A 18 -33.41 3.19 -12.52
CA GLU A 18 -32.59 1.98 -12.46
C GLU A 18 -31.68 1.99 -11.22
N VAL A 19 -31.01 3.13 -10.96
CA VAL A 19 -30.13 3.27 -9.79
C VAL A 19 -30.93 3.16 -8.47
N VAL A 20 -32.15 3.70 -8.43
CA VAL A 20 -33.04 3.56 -7.25
C VAL A 20 -33.44 2.10 -7.05
N ARG A 21 -33.79 1.37 -8.12
CA ARG A 21 -34.10 -0.06 -8.04
C ARG A 21 -32.90 -0.85 -7.51
N ASP A 22 -31.71 -0.57 -8.02
CA ASP A 22 -30.47 -1.22 -7.61
C ASP A 22 -30.13 -0.95 -6.14
N LEU A 23 -30.42 0.26 -5.65
CA LEU A 23 -30.25 0.61 -4.24
C LEU A 23 -31.13 -0.27 -3.34
N PHE A 24 -32.40 -0.44 -3.69
CA PHE A 24 -33.30 -1.35 -2.96
C PHE A 24 -32.83 -2.79 -3.03
N THR A 25 -32.35 -3.25 -4.20
CA THR A 25 -31.75 -4.58 -4.34
C THR A 25 -30.58 -4.81 -3.37
N VAL A 26 -29.66 -3.84 -3.24
CA VAL A 26 -28.55 -3.93 -2.26
C VAL A 26 -29.05 -4.05 -0.82
N ILE A 27 -30.13 -3.33 -0.50
CA ILE A 27 -30.72 -3.33 0.84
C ILE A 27 -31.38 -4.67 1.15
N ASP A 28 -32.09 -5.24 0.19
CA ASP A 28 -32.73 -6.55 0.35
C ASP A 28 -31.69 -7.65 0.49
N ILE A 29 -30.62 -7.63 -0.32
CA ILE A 29 -29.46 -8.52 -0.16
C ILE A 29 -28.87 -8.38 1.24
N THR A 30 -28.69 -7.15 1.72
CA THR A 30 -28.17 -6.90 3.07
C THR A 30 -29.07 -7.50 4.15
N ASN A 31 -30.38 -7.48 3.96
CA ASN A 31 -31.31 -8.15 4.89
C ASN A 31 -31.12 -9.68 4.85
N VAL A 32 -30.97 -10.27 3.66
CA VAL A 32 -30.71 -11.71 3.50
C VAL A 32 -29.39 -12.13 4.17
N LEU A 33 -28.33 -11.33 4.01
CA LEU A 33 -27.01 -11.61 4.61
C LEU A 33 -27.01 -11.49 6.14
N ASN A 34 -27.86 -10.63 6.71
CA ASN A 34 -28.00 -10.46 8.16
C ASN A 34 -29.04 -11.41 8.77
N ASP A 35 -29.76 -12.20 7.97
CA ASP A 35 -30.79 -13.11 8.46
C ASP A 35 -30.19 -14.41 9.02
N THR A 36 -30.02 -14.43 10.33
CA THR A 36 -29.53 -15.60 11.08
C THR A 36 -30.44 -16.83 10.97
N THR A 37 -31.73 -16.67 10.65
CA THR A 37 -32.67 -17.78 10.47
C THR A 37 -32.48 -18.48 9.12
N LYS A 38 -31.81 -17.80 8.18
CA LYS A 38 -31.60 -18.22 6.79
C LYS A 38 -32.91 -18.44 6.01
N GLN A 39 -34.04 -17.85 6.42
CA GLN A 39 -35.35 -18.02 5.78
C GLN A 39 -35.65 -16.96 4.71
N THR A 40 -35.00 -15.80 4.76
CA THR A 40 -35.26 -14.69 3.83
C THR A 40 -34.80 -15.07 2.41
N PRO A 41 -35.67 -15.03 1.39
CA PRO A 41 -35.31 -15.41 0.02
C PRO A 41 -34.39 -14.38 -0.64
N TRP A 42 -33.61 -14.81 -1.63
CA TRP A 42 -32.79 -13.90 -2.45
C TRP A 42 -33.65 -12.99 -3.34
N PRO A 43 -33.29 -11.71 -3.53
CA PRO A 43 -34.06 -10.81 -4.39
C PRO A 43 -33.96 -11.22 -5.86
N GLU A 44 -35.10 -11.51 -6.50
CA GLU A 44 -35.16 -11.90 -7.93
C GLU A 44 -34.51 -10.87 -8.85
N ALA A 45 -34.64 -9.58 -8.51
CA ALA A 45 -34.04 -8.48 -9.26
C ALA A 45 -32.51 -8.59 -9.35
N PHE A 46 -31.84 -9.08 -8.30
CA PHE A 46 -30.40 -9.28 -8.30
C PHE A 46 -29.98 -10.42 -9.25
N LEU A 47 -30.78 -11.50 -9.26
CA LEU A 47 -30.52 -12.67 -10.07
C LEU A 47 -30.76 -12.40 -11.54
N ALA A 48 -31.82 -11.64 -11.87
CA ALA A 48 -32.06 -11.18 -13.23
C ALA A 48 -30.87 -10.36 -13.77
N GLN A 49 -30.23 -9.55 -12.92
CA GLN A 49 -29.02 -8.80 -13.31
C GLN A 49 -27.83 -9.74 -13.57
N SER A 50 -27.65 -10.77 -12.74
CA SER A 50 -26.59 -11.76 -12.94
C SER A 50 -26.70 -12.47 -14.29
N SER A 51 -27.92 -12.81 -14.72
CA SER A 51 -28.17 -13.50 -16.00
C SER A 51 -27.99 -12.60 -17.22
N THR A 52 -27.97 -11.28 -17.05
CA THR A 52 -27.76 -10.32 -18.15
C THR A 52 -26.29 -9.94 -18.36
N THR A 53 -25.40 -10.31 -17.44
CA THR A 53 -23.97 -10.04 -17.63
C THR A 53 -23.38 -10.97 -18.71
N VAL A 54 -22.60 -10.41 -19.63
CA VAL A 54 -21.96 -11.15 -20.75
C VAL A 54 -20.89 -12.14 -20.26
N ASP A 55 -20.53 -12.09 -18.98
CA ASP A 55 -19.51 -12.92 -18.39
C ASP A 55 -20.11 -14.24 -17.87
N ASP A 56 -20.00 -15.30 -18.68
CA ASP A 56 -20.46 -16.65 -18.34
C ASP A 56 -19.88 -17.16 -17.00
N ASN A 57 -18.72 -16.65 -16.58
CA ASN A 57 -18.09 -17.04 -15.32
C ASN A 57 -18.82 -16.48 -14.10
N LEU A 58 -19.71 -15.51 -14.25
CA LEU A 58 -20.51 -14.94 -13.16
C LEU A 58 -21.88 -15.60 -12.98
N ASN A 59 -22.24 -16.56 -13.81
CA ASN A 59 -23.51 -17.27 -13.70
C ASN A 59 -23.56 -18.22 -12.49
N TYR A 60 -24.69 -18.17 -11.78
CA TYR A 60 -25.13 -19.09 -10.73
C TYR A 60 -26.66 -19.02 -10.62
N THR A 61 -27.30 -20.06 -10.09
CA THR A 61 -28.77 -20.10 -9.91
C THR A 61 -29.19 -19.70 -8.49
N ILE A 62 -30.51 -19.57 -8.26
CA ILE A 62 -31.07 -19.42 -6.91
C ILE A 62 -30.69 -20.61 -6.04
N GLU A 63 -30.79 -21.82 -6.60
CA GLU A 63 -30.49 -23.05 -5.89
C GLU A 63 -29.02 -23.10 -5.46
N ASP A 64 -28.10 -22.59 -6.29
CA ASP A 64 -26.69 -22.48 -5.93
C ASP A 64 -26.49 -21.52 -4.74
N LEU A 65 -27.16 -20.35 -4.75
CA LEU A 65 -27.08 -19.39 -3.66
C LEU A 65 -27.69 -19.95 -2.38
N ASP A 66 -28.85 -20.59 -2.44
CA ASP A 66 -29.52 -21.20 -1.29
C ASP A 66 -28.69 -22.34 -0.70
N ARG A 67 -28.10 -23.19 -1.56
CA ARG A 67 -27.13 -24.21 -1.14
C ARG A 67 -25.94 -23.57 -0.42
N SER A 68 -25.36 -22.50 -0.98
CA SER A 68 -24.22 -21.81 -0.36
C SER A 68 -24.59 -21.19 0.99
N LYS A 69 -25.80 -20.62 1.12
CA LYS A 69 -26.29 -19.94 2.33
C LYS A 69 -26.22 -20.81 3.58
N HIS A 70 -26.36 -22.13 3.45
CA HIS A 70 -26.25 -23.05 4.59
C HIS A 70 -24.86 -23.10 5.22
N TYR A 71 -23.80 -22.88 4.44
CA TYR A 71 -22.41 -22.97 4.89
C TYR A 71 -21.81 -21.65 5.36
N PHE A 72 -22.40 -20.53 4.93
CA PHE A 72 -21.88 -19.21 5.24
C PHE A 72 -22.62 -18.53 6.41
N ASP A 73 -21.85 -17.72 7.12
CA ASP A 73 -22.18 -16.84 8.22
C ASP A 73 -21.29 -15.58 8.14
N GLU A 74 -21.41 -14.66 9.09
CA GLU A 74 -20.63 -13.42 9.09
C GLU A 74 -19.11 -13.66 9.07
N THR A 75 -18.63 -14.70 9.78
CA THR A 75 -17.19 -14.97 9.91
C THR A 75 -16.61 -15.57 8.63
N THR A 76 -17.30 -16.55 8.05
CA THR A 76 -16.92 -17.21 6.79
C THR A 76 -17.03 -16.26 5.61
N ASP A 77 -18.06 -15.41 5.56
CA ASP A 77 -18.18 -14.37 4.55
C ASP A 77 -16.99 -13.39 4.62
N LEU A 78 -16.62 -12.95 5.82
CA LEU A 78 -15.47 -12.06 6.00
C LEU A 78 -14.14 -12.71 5.61
N GLN A 79 -13.94 -13.99 5.93
CA GLN A 79 -12.75 -14.72 5.48
C GLN A 79 -12.69 -14.86 3.96
N LEU A 80 -13.83 -15.12 3.30
CA LEU A 80 -13.89 -15.18 1.84
C LEU A 80 -13.57 -13.82 1.21
N LEU A 81 -14.14 -12.73 1.73
CA LEU A 81 -13.82 -11.37 1.27
C LEU A 81 -12.32 -11.04 1.44
N ASN A 82 -11.71 -11.43 2.56
CA ASN A 82 -10.29 -11.21 2.79
C ASN A 82 -9.42 -12.01 1.81
N LEU A 83 -9.79 -13.27 1.54
CA LEU A 83 -9.15 -14.08 0.50
C LEU A 83 -9.27 -13.40 -0.88
N MET A 84 -10.47 -12.98 -1.27
CA MET A 84 -10.71 -12.27 -2.54
C MET A 84 -9.87 -11.00 -2.63
N ASN A 85 -9.86 -10.18 -1.58
CA ASN A 85 -9.07 -8.94 -1.55
C ASN A 85 -7.57 -9.21 -1.63
N LYS A 86 -7.06 -10.25 -0.97
CA LYS A 86 -5.64 -10.61 -1.02
C LYS A 86 -5.22 -11.03 -2.42
N THR A 87 -6.03 -11.85 -3.09
CA THR A 87 -5.69 -12.41 -4.41
C THR A 87 -5.97 -11.46 -5.56
N LEU A 88 -7.08 -10.70 -5.52
CA LEU A 88 -7.41 -9.75 -6.59
C LEU A 88 -6.56 -8.46 -6.52
N SER A 89 -5.82 -8.21 -5.44
CA SER A 89 -4.88 -7.06 -5.37
C SER A 89 -3.57 -7.29 -6.13
N SER A 90 -3.27 -8.51 -6.59
CA SER A 90 -2.00 -8.86 -7.25
C SER A 90 -2.06 -8.85 -8.78
N ASP A 91 -2.84 -7.93 -9.36
CA ASP A 91 -3.12 -7.82 -10.82
C ASP A 91 -3.79 -9.05 -11.46
N SER A 92 -4.29 -9.99 -10.65
CA SER A 92 -4.97 -11.20 -11.13
C SER A 92 -6.41 -10.89 -11.54
N SER A 93 -6.86 -11.50 -12.65
CA SER A 93 -8.25 -11.36 -13.09
C SER A 93 -9.22 -12.12 -12.18
N PHE A 94 -10.50 -11.74 -12.19
CA PHE A 94 -11.51 -12.48 -11.43
C PHE A 94 -11.65 -13.94 -11.90
N ASP A 95 -11.49 -14.18 -13.20
CA ASP A 95 -11.52 -15.53 -13.77
C ASP A 95 -10.36 -16.39 -13.29
N GLU A 96 -9.15 -15.83 -13.25
CA GLU A 96 -7.98 -16.50 -12.67
C GLU A 96 -8.25 -16.87 -11.21
N PHE A 97 -8.81 -15.95 -10.42
CA PHE A 97 -9.17 -16.21 -9.05
C PHE A 97 -10.18 -17.36 -8.92
N ILE A 98 -11.28 -17.34 -9.69
CA ILE A 98 -12.31 -18.40 -9.65
C ILE A 98 -11.76 -19.76 -10.11
N ASN A 99 -10.81 -19.77 -11.04
CA ASN A 99 -10.16 -20.98 -11.53
C ASN A 99 -9.14 -21.56 -10.53
N CYS A 100 -8.62 -20.74 -9.63
CA CYS A 100 -7.77 -21.20 -8.52
C CYS A 100 -8.55 -21.76 -7.33
N LEU A 101 -9.87 -21.58 -7.28
CA LEU A 101 -10.70 -22.13 -6.20
C LEU A 101 -11.01 -23.62 -6.43
N PRO A 102 -11.10 -24.43 -5.34
CA PRO A 102 -11.41 -25.85 -5.42
C PRO A 102 -12.72 -26.14 -6.15
N LYS A 103 -12.76 -27.23 -6.91
CA LYS A 103 -14.01 -27.77 -7.51
C LYS A 103 -14.77 -28.66 -6.53
N GLU A 104 -15.98 -29.11 -6.88
CA GLU A 104 -16.94 -29.85 -6.03
C GLU A 104 -16.35 -31.03 -5.22
N LEU A 105 -15.25 -31.64 -5.66
CA LEU A 105 -14.68 -32.86 -5.08
C LEU A 105 -13.28 -32.69 -4.48
N GLU A 106 -12.73 -31.48 -4.48
CA GLU A 106 -11.36 -31.23 -4.05
C GLU A 106 -11.29 -30.83 -2.56
N SER A 107 -10.32 -31.39 -1.84
CA SER A 107 -10.04 -30.98 -0.46
C SER A 107 -9.56 -29.53 -0.40
N THR A 108 -10.22 -28.71 0.39
CA THR A 108 -9.99 -27.27 0.43
C THR A 108 -8.93 -26.83 1.47
N ALA A 109 -8.49 -27.76 2.34
CA ALA A 109 -7.69 -27.46 3.53
C ALA A 109 -6.31 -26.84 3.24
N ALA A 110 -5.69 -27.16 2.10
CA ALA A 110 -4.36 -26.63 1.76
C ALA A 110 -4.41 -25.16 1.30
N ILE A 111 -5.46 -24.77 0.57
CA ILE A 111 -5.64 -23.41 0.02
C ILE A 111 -6.05 -22.44 1.13
N TYR A 112 -6.85 -22.92 2.09
CA TYR A 112 -7.43 -22.08 3.14
C TYR A 112 -6.66 -22.15 4.47
N LYS A 113 -5.35 -22.40 4.45
CA LYS A 113 -4.53 -22.45 5.67
C LYS A 113 -4.62 -21.17 6.51
N GLU A 114 -4.77 -20.01 5.86
CA GLU A 114 -4.95 -18.71 6.51
C GLU A 114 -6.43 -18.39 6.85
N TYR A 115 -7.37 -19.17 6.32
CA TYR A 115 -8.82 -18.94 6.39
C TYR A 115 -9.54 -20.21 6.85
N PRO A 116 -9.30 -20.66 8.10
CA PRO A 116 -9.69 -22.00 8.55
C PRO A 116 -11.20 -22.26 8.50
N SER A 117 -12.04 -21.23 8.56
CA SER A 117 -13.50 -21.39 8.50
C SER A 117 -13.98 -21.77 7.09
N LEU A 118 -13.19 -21.50 6.04
CA LEU A 118 -13.49 -21.90 4.67
C LEU A 118 -13.13 -23.37 4.37
N SER A 119 -12.25 -23.97 5.18
CA SER A 119 -11.74 -25.35 4.97
C SER A 119 -12.78 -26.46 5.03
N ASN A 120 -13.96 -26.18 5.60
CA ASN A 120 -15.05 -27.16 5.71
C ASN A 120 -16.22 -26.87 4.76
N ILE A 121 -16.07 -25.86 3.88
CA ILE A 121 -17.12 -25.47 2.93
C ILE A 121 -16.85 -26.15 1.58
N PRO A 122 -17.86 -26.76 0.93
CA PRO A 122 -17.72 -27.30 -0.42
C PRO A 122 -17.18 -26.27 -1.41
N GLY A 123 -16.25 -26.67 -2.27
CA GLY A 123 -15.55 -25.75 -3.18
C GLY A 123 -16.49 -24.98 -4.13
N ASP A 124 -17.53 -25.64 -4.62
CA ASP A 124 -18.59 -25.02 -5.42
C ASP A 124 -19.36 -23.94 -4.65
N CYS A 125 -19.67 -24.18 -3.37
CA CYS A 125 -20.35 -23.19 -2.53
C CYS A 125 -19.46 -21.96 -2.31
N VAL A 126 -18.14 -22.15 -2.14
CA VAL A 126 -17.19 -21.03 -2.07
C VAL A 126 -17.13 -20.27 -3.38
N ARG A 127 -17.06 -20.95 -4.52
CA ARG A 127 -17.04 -20.33 -5.86
C ARG A 127 -18.31 -19.52 -6.12
N THR A 128 -19.48 -20.10 -5.86
CA THR A 128 -20.78 -19.40 -5.97
C THR A 128 -20.82 -18.17 -5.08
N ARG A 129 -20.42 -18.30 -3.81
CA ARG A 129 -20.40 -17.17 -2.87
C ARG A 129 -19.42 -16.07 -3.28
N ALA A 130 -18.30 -16.43 -3.90
CA ALA A 130 -17.34 -15.45 -4.41
C ALA A 130 -17.87 -14.69 -5.65
N LYS A 131 -18.51 -15.38 -6.60
CA LYS A 131 -19.22 -14.76 -7.74
C LYS A 131 -20.28 -13.78 -7.25
N PHE A 132 -21.07 -14.21 -6.27
CA PHE A 132 -22.06 -13.38 -5.60
C PHE A 132 -21.44 -12.10 -5.03
N PHE A 133 -20.36 -12.19 -4.24
CA PHE A 133 -19.70 -10.99 -3.68
C PHE A 133 -19.08 -10.09 -4.73
N TYR A 134 -18.55 -10.64 -5.81
CA TYR A 134 -18.01 -9.86 -6.90
C TYR A 134 -19.10 -9.02 -7.59
N GLN A 135 -20.26 -9.62 -7.88
CA GLN A 135 -21.42 -8.90 -8.44
C GLN A 135 -22.03 -7.91 -7.44
N LEU A 136 -22.19 -8.31 -6.17
CA LEU A 136 -22.67 -7.41 -5.12
C LEU A 136 -21.75 -6.19 -4.97
N SER A 137 -20.43 -6.40 -5.01
CA SER A 137 -19.45 -5.31 -4.96
C SER A 137 -19.58 -4.36 -6.16
N ALA A 138 -19.90 -4.87 -7.36
CA ALA A 138 -20.15 -4.03 -8.53
C ALA A 138 -21.45 -3.23 -8.39
N LEU A 139 -22.51 -3.86 -7.88
CA LEU A 139 -23.80 -3.21 -7.62
C LEU A 139 -23.67 -2.12 -6.56
N ILE A 140 -23.00 -2.40 -5.43
CA ILE A 140 -22.71 -1.41 -4.38
C ILE A 140 -21.94 -0.22 -4.97
N LYS A 141 -20.91 -0.48 -5.80
CA LYS A 141 -20.15 0.60 -6.46
C LYS A 141 -21.05 1.48 -7.32
N LYS A 142 -21.98 0.89 -8.09
CA LYS A 142 -22.91 1.62 -8.97
C LYS A 142 -23.82 2.57 -8.18
N VAL A 143 -24.35 2.12 -7.05
CA VAL A 143 -25.35 2.89 -6.28
C VAL A 143 -24.72 3.81 -5.22
N LEU A 144 -23.49 3.55 -4.78
CA LEU A 144 -22.82 4.33 -3.74
C LEU A 144 -22.82 5.87 -3.98
N PRO A 145 -22.64 6.38 -5.22
CA PRO A 145 -22.66 7.83 -5.47
C PRO A 145 -23.99 8.52 -5.17
N THR A 146 -25.11 7.78 -5.09
CA THR A 146 -26.44 8.35 -4.78
C THR A 146 -26.76 8.32 -3.29
N VAL A 147 -25.88 7.75 -2.48
CA VAL A 147 -26.07 7.54 -1.04
C VAL A 147 -25.29 8.60 -0.25
N ASP A 148 -26.00 9.42 0.52
CA ASP A 148 -25.37 10.37 1.44
C ASP A 148 -24.93 9.68 2.73
N LEU A 149 -23.66 9.27 2.77
CA LEU A 149 -23.07 8.64 3.95
C LEU A 149 -22.74 9.63 5.09
N SER A 150 -22.89 10.94 4.89
CA SER A 150 -22.58 11.97 5.91
C SER A 150 -23.62 12.06 7.03
N LEU A 151 -24.82 11.52 6.82
CA LEU A 151 -25.89 11.52 7.81
C LEU A 151 -25.49 10.74 9.09
N PRO A 152 -25.81 11.19 10.31
CA PRO A 152 -25.59 10.40 11.53
C PRO A 152 -26.23 9.00 11.51
N LEU A 153 -25.66 8.06 12.26
CA LEU A 153 -26.25 6.73 12.49
C LEU A 153 -27.63 6.89 13.16
N GLY A 154 -28.61 6.09 12.74
CA GLY A 154 -29.97 6.08 13.29
C GLY A 154 -30.92 7.14 12.71
N GLN A 155 -30.42 8.10 11.92
CA GLN A 155 -31.30 9.08 11.26
C GLN A 155 -32.03 8.51 10.04
N ASN A 156 -31.43 7.54 9.34
CA ASN A 156 -32.00 6.97 8.14
C ASN A 156 -31.69 5.47 8.05
N ILE A 157 -32.74 4.65 8.20
CA ILE A 157 -32.65 3.18 8.17
C ILE A 157 -32.04 2.68 6.85
N LEU A 158 -32.35 3.32 5.73
CA LEU A 158 -31.82 2.99 4.41
C LEU A 158 -30.30 3.12 4.39
N MET A 159 -29.80 4.27 4.90
CA MET A 159 -28.37 4.58 4.96
C MET A 159 -27.65 3.65 5.93
N ASP A 160 -28.25 3.33 7.06
CA ASP A 160 -27.66 2.41 8.04
C ASP A 160 -27.53 0.98 7.49
N LYS A 161 -28.53 0.51 6.73
CA LYS A 161 -28.42 -0.76 6.00
C LYS A 161 -27.32 -0.69 4.93
N PHE A 162 -27.26 0.40 4.18
CA PHE A 162 -26.21 0.57 3.18
C PHE A 162 -24.79 0.63 3.79
N ARG A 163 -24.65 1.24 4.97
CA ARG A 163 -23.40 1.24 5.75
C ARG A 163 -22.94 -0.15 6.14
N LYS A 164 -23.87 -1.08 6.35
CA LYS A 164 -23.53 -2.50 6.55
C LYS A 164 -23.11 -3.14 5.23
N ALA A 165 -23.86 -2.89 4.16
CA ALA A 165 -23.57 -3.43 2.83
C ALA A 165 -22.14 -3.12 2.35
N LYS A 166 -21.61 -1.93 2.66
CA LYS A 166 -20.26 -1.51 2.24
C LYS A 166 -19.12 -2.45 2.68
N VAL A 167 -19.35 -3.31 3.69
CA VAL A 167 -18.35 -4.31 4.12
C VAL A 167 -18.03 -5.30 3.00
N TYR A 168 -19.01 -5.58 2.13
CA TYR A 168 -18.90 -6.49 0.98
C TYR A 168 -18.24 -5.84 -0.25
N LEU A 169 -17.84 -4.57 -0.18
CA LEU A 169 -17.15 -3.88 -1.26
C LEU A 169 -15.67 -4.31 -1.30
N LEU A 170 -15.23 -4.85 -2.43
CA LEU A 170 -13.85 -5.31 -2.64
C LEU A 170 -12.86 -4.13 -2.69
N HIS A 171 -11.62 -4.38 -2.27
CA HIS A 171 -10.55 -3.37 -2.20
C HIS A 171 -10.29 -2.69 -3.54
N GLY A 172 -10.24 -3.45 -4.64
CA GLY A 172 -10.10 -2.87 -5.99
C GLY A 172 -11.21 -1.86 -6.30
N ARG A 173 -12.47 -2.17 -5.96
CA ARG A 173 -13.60 -1.26 -6.17
C ARG A 173 -13.55 -0.03 -5.24
N LYS A 174 -13.12 -0.20 -4.00
CA LYS A 174 -12.86 0.92 -3.06
C LYS A 174 -11.80 1.86 -3.63
N TYR A 175 -10.73 1.30 -4.19
CA TYR A 175 -9.65 2.07 -4.80
C TYR A 175 -10.14 2.85 -6.03
N GLU A 176 -10.91 2.20 -6.92
CA GLU A 176 -11.53 2.88 -8.06
C GLU A 176 -12.42 4.05 -7.64
N LEU A 177 -13.28 3.87 -6.64
CA LEU A 177 -14.15 4.93 -6.12
C LEU A 177 -13.35 6.08 -5.49
N LEU A 178 -12.31 5.75 -4.72
CA LEU A 178 -11.41 6.74 -4.16
C LEU A 178 -10.71 7.53 -5.26
N GLN A 179 -10.21 6.85 -6.30
CA GLN A 179 -9.55 7.48 -7.43
C GLN A 179 -10.51 8.41 -8.17
N GLN A 180 -11.73 7.97 -8.48
CA GLN A 180 -12.76 8.81 -9.11
C GLN A 180 -13.09 10.04 -8.25
N SER A 181 -13.22 9.87 -6.94
CA SER A 181 -13.47 10.98 -6.02
C SER A 181 -12.29 11.97 -5.98
N LEU A 182 -11.07 11.47 -5.97
CA LEU A 182 -9.87 12.31 -6.05
C LEU A 182 -9.85 13.07 -7.37
N GLU A 183 -10.09 12.40 -8.49
CA GLU A 183 -10.12 13.00 -9.84
C GLU A 183 -11.15 14.14 -9.96
N GLN A 184 -12.37 13.92 -9.46
CA GLN A 184 -13.43 14.92 -9.46
C GLN A 184 -13.15 16.11 -8.53
N THR A 185 -12.30 15.93 -7.52
CA THR A 185 -11.98 16.97 -6.53
C THR A 185 -10.64 17.65 -6.79
N ILE A 186 -9.93 17.29 -7.89
CA ILE A 186 -8.71 17.98 -8.33
C ILE A 186 -9.02 19.46 -8.57
N THR A 187 -8.23 20.34 -7.97
CA THR A 187 -8.29 21.78 -8.24
C THR A 187 -7.31 22.13 -9.36
N THR A 188 -7.76 22.88 -10.37
CA THR A 188 -6.96 23.30 -11.53
C THR A 188 -6.15 24.58 -11.31
N ASP A 189 -6.23 25.19 -10.12
CA ASP A 189 -5.61 26.48 -9.87
C ASP A 189 -4.09 26.34 -9.61
N ASP A 190 -3.36 26.91 -10.57
CA ASP A 190 -1.93 27.16 -10.63
C ASP A 190 -1.01 25.92 -10.71
N ASN A 191 -0.38 25.75 -11.88
CA ASN A 191 0.63 24.72 -12.17
C ASN A 191 1.90 24.85 -11.30
N SER A 192 2.06 25.91 -10.51
CA SER A 192 3.20 26.05 -9.61
C SER A 192 3.09 25.05 -8.44
N ARG A 193 3.99 24.05 -8.40
CA ARG A 193 4.16 23.19 -7.23
C ARG A 193 4.78 24.02 -6.10
N PRO A 194 4.23 23.99 -4.87
CA PRO A 194 4.85 24.69 -3.75
C PRO A 194 6.26 24.13 -3.52
N SER A 195 7.22 25.01 -3.28
CA SER A 195 8.57 24.63 -2.84
C SER A 195 8.65 24.73 -1.33
N ILE A 196 9.12 23.68 -0.68
CA ILE A 196 9.28 23.59 0.77
C ILE A 196 10.76 23.50 1.08
N GLN A 197 11.22 24.37 1.95
CA GLN A 197 12.57 24.30 2.49
C GLN A 197 12.58 23.56 3.82
N PHE A 198 13.54 22.65 3.97
CA PHE A 198 13.77 21.87 5.16
C PHE A 198 15.17 22.14 5.69
N ASP A 199 15.27 22.66 6.90
CA ASP A 199 16.50 22.77 7.65
C ASP A 199 16.65 21.57 8.59
N THR A 200 17.42 20.59 8.15
CA THR A 200 17.70 19.35 8.90
C THR A 200 18.60 19.57 10.10
N LEU A 201 19.44 20.61 10.08
CA LEU A 201 20.27 20.98 11.23
C LEU A 201 19.38 21.53 12.32
N THR A 202 18.51 22.48 11.98
CA THR A 202 17.52 23.02 12.92
C THR A 202 16.62 21.91 13.47
N ALA A 203 16.16 20.98 12.62
CA ALA A 203 15.35 19.84 13.05
C ALA A 203 16.09 18.81 13.92
N SER A 204 17.42 18.80 13.92
CA SER A 204 18.22 17.91 14.76
C SER A 204 18.32 18.38 16.21
N TYR A 205 18.04 19.66 16.47
CA TYR A 205 18.03 20.21 17.82
C TYR A 205 16.63 20.04 18.46
N PRO A 206 16.56 19.52 19.70
CA PRO A 206 15.29 19.43 20.40
C PRO A 206 14.72 20.82 20.63
N SER A 207 13.43 20.99 20.34
CA SER A 207 12.66 22.19 20.65
C SER A 207 11.51 21.81 21.58
N GLU A 208 11.32 22.54 22.67
CA GLU A 208 10.28 22.26 23.66
C GLU A 208 8.87 22.19 23.06
N ASN A 209 8.62 22.98 22.01
CA ASN A 209 7.31 23.08 21.36
C ASN A 209 7.21 22.30 20.03
N GLY A 210 8.21 21.46 19.70
CA GLY A 210 8.25 20.76 18.40
C GLY A 210 8.41 21.69 17.18
N GLU A 211 8.71 22.96 17.41
CA GLU A 211 8.70 23.99 16.36
C GLU A 211 9.74 23.77 15.25
N ASN A 212 10.85 23.14 15.61
CA ASN A 212 11.97 22.94 14.70
C ASN A 212 11.86 21.62 13.93
N THR A 213 10.88 20.77 14.23
CA THR A 213 10.71 19.48 13.55
C THR A 213 10.49 19.67 12.05
N MET A 214 10.95 18.69 11.26
CA MET A 214 10.69 18.65 9.81
C MET A 214 9.19 18.74 9.49
N PHE A 215 8.35 18.13 10.35
CA PHE A 215 6.90 18.25 10.24
C PHE A 215 6.43 19.70 10.36
N ASN A 216 6.83 20.40 11.42
CA ASN A 216 6.35 21.75 11.66
C ASN A 216 6.87 22.75 10.62
N GLN A 217 8.10 22.53 10.11
CA GLN A 217 8.63 23.29 8.99
C GLN A 217 7.77 23.14 7.72
N ALA A 218 7.36 21.92 7.37
CA ALA A 218 6.44 21.68 6.26
C ALA A 218 5.04 22.24 6.54
N PHE A 219 4.51 22.04 7.75
CA PHE A 219 3.20 22.51 8.16
C PHE A 219 3.11 24.03 8.02
N LYS A 220 4.05 24.80 8.58
CA LYS A 220 4.10 26.26 8.47
C LYS A 220 4.07 26.75 7.00
N GLN A 221 4.70 26.00 6.09
CA GLN A 221 4.78 26.36 4.66
C GLN A 221 3.55 25.91 3.83
N LEU A 222 2.85 24.84 4.25
CA LEU A 222 1.78 24.25 3.46
C LEU A 222 0.36 24.51 4.01
N PHE A 223 0.19 24.69 5.32
CA PHE A 223 -1.14 24.57 5.95
C PHE A 223 -2.16 25.57 5.40
N LYS A 224 -1.71 26.81 5.12
CA LYS A 224 -2.59 27.93 4.73
C LYS A 224 -3.42 27.62 3.50
N ASP A 225 -2.83 26.89 2.54
CA ASP A 225 -3.45 26.57 1.25
C ASP A 225 -3.61 25.06 1.04
N ALA A 226 -3.48 24.26 2.10
CA ALA A 226 -3.49 22.79 2.04
C ALA A 226 -4.71 22.21 1.30
N PRO A 227 -5.95 22.71 1.48
CA PRO A 227 -7.12 22.18 0.77
C PRO A 227 -7.03 22.29 -0.76
N ILE A 228 -6.34 23.32 -1.25
CA ILE A 228 -6.16 23.58 -2.69
C ILE A 228 -4.88 22.86 -3.18
N LYS A 229 -3.78 22.98 -2.45
CA LYS A 229 -2.48 22.43 -2.86
C LYS A 229 -2.40 20.90 -2.84
N PHE A 230 -3.16 20.22 -1.98
CA PHE A 230 -3.13 18.76 -1.85
C PHE A 230 -4.17 18.02 -2.69
N ARG A 231 -5.04 18.74 -3.40
CA ARG A 231 -6.02 18.15 -4.33
C ARG A 231 -5.52 18.28 -5.76
N ARG A 232 -4.41 17.62 -6.06
CA ARG A 232 -3.76 17.64 -7.38
C ARG A 232 -3.63 16.22 -7.93
N ALA A 233 -3.68 16.09 -9.25
CA ALA A 233 -3.49 14.82 -9.97
C ALA A 233 -2.03 14.32 -9.95
N ASP A 234 -1.12 15.13 -9.43
CA ASP A 234 0.32 14.92 -9.53
C ASP A 234 0.80 13.95 -8.44
N GLU A 235 1.68 13.01 -8.80
CA GLU A 235 2.37 12.16 -7.83
C GLU A 235 3.18 12.98 -6.79
N ARG A 236 3.56 14.22 -7.15
CA ARG A 236 4.32 15.13 -6.29
C ARG A 236 3.54 16.38 -5.93
N LEU A 237 3.16 16.46 -4.65
CA LEU A 237 2.41 17.59 -4.11
C LEU A 237 3.29 18.83 -3.85
N TRP A 238 4.60 18.68 -3.68
CA TRP A 238 5.54 19.78 -3.47
C TRP A 238 6.95 19.44 -3.97
N HIS A 239 7.77 20.48 -4.17
CA HIS A 239 9.21 20.36 -4.32
C HIS A 239 9.87 20.48 -2.95
N ALA A 240 10.71 19.53 -2.57
CA ALA A 240 11.44 19.58 -1.30
C ALA A 240 12.88 20.01 -1.54
N THR A 241 13.34 21.03 -0.82
CA THR A 241 14.71 21.52 -0.83
C THR A 241 15.26 21.43 0.59
N TYR A 242 16.45 20.88 0.75
CA TYR A 242 17.09 20.71 2.05
C TYR A 242 18.22 21.75 2.17
N VAL A 243 18.17 22.58 3.22
CA VAL A 243 19.13 23.68 3.42
C VAL A 243 20.54 23.11 3.51
N GLY A 244 21.45 23.61 2.67
CA GLY A 244 22.84 23.16 2.61
C GLY A 244 23.05 21.77 1.98
N MET A 245 22.00 21.14 1.44
CA MET A 245 22.10 19.85 0.74
C MET A 245 21.75 20.02 -0.74
N HIS A 246 22.66 19.58 -1.61
CA HIS A 246 22.40 19.54 -3.04
C HIS A 246 21.70 18.23 -3.41
N SER A 247 20.53 18.32 -4.04
CA SER A 247 19.87 17.17 -4.65
C SER A 247 19.98 17.24 -6.17
N ILE A 248 20.24 16.09 -6.78
CA ILE A 248 20.35 15.93 -8.24
C ILE A 248 18.96 15.67 -8.85
N ASP A 249 18.00 15.19 -8.06
CA ASP A 249 16.61 15.01 -8.48
C ASP A 249 15.62 15.69 -7.52
N ALA A 250 14.40 15.95 -8.01
CA ALA A 250 13.30 16.45 -7.18
C ALA A 250 12.47 15.30 -6.56
N GLY A 251 12.77 14.04 -6.92
CA GLY A 251 12.03 12.86 -6.48
C GLY A 251 12.50 12.32 -5.12
N GLY A 252 13.82 12.20 -4.93
CA GLY A 252 14.43 11.77 -3.67
C GLY A 252 14.02 12.67 -2.50
N PRO A 253 14.27 13.99 -2.57
CA PRO A 253 13.89 14.94 -1.53
C PRO A 253 12.41 14.87 -1.13
N TYR A 254 11.52 14.73 -2.11
CA TYR A 254 10.08 14.62 -1.88
C TYR A 254 9.74 13.34 -1.11
N ARG A 255 10.23 12.17 -1.56
CA ARG A 255 10.03 10.90 -0.86
C ARG A 255 10.57 10.94 0.56
N ASP A 256 11.75 11.52 0.75
CA ASP A 256 12.37 11.68 2.06
C ASP A 256 11.52 12.57 2.98
N SER A 257 10.96 13.66 2.43
CA SER A 257 10.12 14.59 3.20
C SER A 257 8.78 13.97 3.65
N ILE A 258 8.19 13.09 2.85
CA ILE A 258 6.99 12.32 3.24
C ILE A 258 7.37 11.25 4.26
N THR A 259 8.48 10.56 4.03
CA THR A 259 8.94 9.46 4.86
C THR A 259 9.28 9.92 6.29
N PHE A 260 9.78 11.16 6.44
CA PHE A 260 10.03 11.77 7.74
C PHE A 260 8.71 12.19 8.45
N ARG A 261 7.66 12.49 7.68
CA ARG A 261 6.34 12.95 8.15
C ARG A 261 5.52 11.86 8.83
N SER A 262 5.53 10.63 8.31
CA SER A 262 4.75 9.52 8.90
C SER A 262 5.16 9.17 10.33
N ASN A 263 6.36 9.55 10.76
CA ASN A 263 6.89 9.20 12.09
C ASN A 263 6.82 10.34 13.12
N SER A 264 6.66 11.60 12.67
CA SER A 264 6.73 12.77 13.57
C SER A 264 5.36 13.27 14.05
N SER A 265 4.27 12.97 13.34
CA SER A 265 2.89 13.33 13.75
C SER A 265 2.30 12.43 14.85
N ALA A 266 3.01 11.38 15.30
CA ALA A 266 2.51 10.37 16.23
C ALA A 266 2.92 10.61 17.71
N THR A 267 3.39 11.82 18.07
CA THR A 267 3.78 12.11 19.46
C THR A 267 2.70 12.88 20.23
N SER A 268 1.96 12.08 21.02
CA SER A 268 1.14 12.40 22.22
C SER A 268 -0.33 12.83 22.05
N THR A 269 -1.24 11.90 22.40
CA THR A 269 -2.03 11.96 23.65
C THR A 269 -2.65 10.59 23.95
N ASN A 270 -2.26 10.06 25.13
CA ASN A 270 -2.70 8.89 25.93
C ASN A 270 -3.64 7.77 25.40
N GLU A 271 -3.23 6.55 25.80
CA GLU A 271 -4.00 5.31 26.03
C GLU A 271 -4.56 4.56 24.80
N SER A 272 -3.71 3.73 24.18
CA SER A 272 -3.88 2.26 24.12
C SER A 272 -2.80 1.64 23.22
N THR A 273 -2.27 0.52 23.67
CA THR A 273 -1.21 -0.30 23.06
C THR A 273 -1.49 -0.69 21.61
N THR A 274 -0.89 0.03 20.67
CA THR A 274 -0.35 -0.54 19.43
C THR A 274 0.96 0.18 19.10
N VAL A 275 2.06 -0.54 19.25
CA VAL A 275 3.43 -0.07 19.00
C VAL A 275 3.56 0.31 17.52
N PHE A 276 3.64 1.61 17.24
CA PHE A 276 3.92 2.14 15.90
C PHE A 276 5.38 2.60 15.84
N ASP A 277 6.10 2.08 14.83
CA ASP A 277 7.57 2.06 14.66
C ASP A 277 8.16 3.47 14.47
N ASP A 278 8.70 4.05 15.55
CA ASP A 278 9.42 5.32 15.57
C ASP A 278 10.81 5.14 14.93
N ARG A 279 11.14 5.86 13.85
CA ARG A 279 12.44 5.77 13.17
C ARG A 279 13.62 6.37 13.95
N LEU A 280 13.40 6.88 15.17
CA LEU A 280 14.44 7.16 16.16
C LEU A 280 14.72 5.98 17.11
N GLU A 281 13.99 4.86 16.96
CA GLU A 281 14.12 3.71 17.83
C GLU A 281 15.55 3.15 17.79
N ARG A 282 16.14 3.10 18.97
CA ARG A 282 17.33 2.28 19.20
C ARG A 282 16.92 0.82 19.07
N THR A 283 17.06 0.24 17.88
CA THR A 283 16.81 -1.20 17.70
C THR A 283 18.04 -1.99 18.13
N LEU A 284 17.83 -3.09 18.85
CA LEU A 284 18.91 -4.04 19.15
C LEU A 284 19.27 -4.80 17.87
N ASN A 285 20.55 -4.79 17.50
CA ASN A 285 21.05 -5.66 16.43
C ASN A 285 21.33 -7.09 16.94
N SER A 286 21.70 -8.00 16.05
CA SER A 286 22.00 -9.41 16.39
C SER A 286 23.16 -9.61 17.38
N ARG A 287 23.90 -8.55 17.73
CA ARG A 287 24.95 -8.54 18.77
C ARG A 287 24.49 -7.95 20.10
N GLY A 288 23.20 -7.66 20.25
CA GLY A 288 22.65 -7.02 21.44
C GLY A 288 23.12 -5.57 21.63
N ARG A 289 23.64 -4.92 20.58
CA ARG A 289 24.00 -3.49 20.63
C ARG A 289 22.86 -2.65 20.08
N TYR A 290 22.54 -1.56 20.77
CA TYR A 290 21.62 -0.56 20.25
C TYR A 290 22.20 0.09 19.00
N ALA A 291 21.48 -0.04 17.89
CA ALA A 291 21.78 0.60 16.62
C ALA A 291 20.80 1.76 16.37
N ARG A 292 21.27 2.80 15.68
CA ARG A 292 20.50 3.98 15.29
C ARG A 292 20.66 4.25 13.82
N LEU A 293 19.62 4.78 13.19
CA LEU A 293 19.69 5.24 11.81
C LEU A 293 20.61 6.47 11.72
N GLY A 294 21.64 6.40 10.87
CA GLY A 294 22.52 7.54 10.58
C GLY A 294 21.99 8.41 9.44
N SER A 295 22.71 9.50 9.13
CA SER A 295 22.35 10.44 8.04
C SER A 295 22.31 9.79 6.66
N THR A 296 23.03 8.68 6.47
CA THR A 296 22.97 7.88 5.24
C THR A 296 21.78 6.91 5.22
N GLY A 297 20.88 6.93 6.20
CA GLY A 297 19.77 5.97 6.27
C GLY A 297 20.17 4.53 6.62
N LYS A 298 21.40 4.28 7.10
CA LYS A 298 21.85 2.97 7.57
C LYS A 298 21.84 2.89 9.09
N PHE A 299 21.71 1.69 9.64
CA PHE A 299 21.87 1.47 11.08
C PHE A 299 23.34 1.50 11.52
N TYR A 300 23.63 2.09 12.68
CA TYR A 300 24.98 2.13 13.26
C TYR A 300 24.92 1.98 14.78
N CYS A 301 25.79 1.15 15.36
CA CYS A 301 25.80 0.87 16.81
C CYS A 301 26.97 1.49 17.58
N GLY A 302 27.86 2.26 16.94
CA GLY A 302 29.04 2.87 17.56
C GLY A 302 30.16 1.90 17.96
N GLY A 303 29.87 0.60 18.05
CA GLY A 303 30.83 -0.41 18.49
C GLY A 303 31.92 -0.72 17.47
N THR A 304 32.88 -1.57 17.84
CA THR A 304 33.93 -2.06 16.92
C THR A 304 33.33 -2.84 15.75
N LEU A 305 33.90 -2.64 14.56
CA LEU A 305 33.59 -3.43 13.38
C LEU A 305 34.10 -4.85 13.54
N ASP A 306 33.43 -5.76 12.87
CA ASP A 306 33.87 -7.13 12.68
C ASP A 306 34.53 -7.35 11.33
N GLY A 307 35.41 -8.35 11.27
CA GLY A 307 36.24 -8.61 10.10
C GLY A 307 37.52 -7.77 10.10
N SER A 308 38.23 -7.83 8.96
CA SER A 308 39.46 -7.07 8.71
C SER A 308 39.22 -5.57 8.84
N GLN A 309 40.25 -4.85 9.29
CA GLN A 309 40.26 -3.39 9.26
C GLN A 309 40.30 -2.94 7.80
N CYS A 310 39.27 -2.24 7.32
CA CYS A 310 39.35 -1.59 6.01
C CYS A 310 40.15 -0.29 6.14
N ASN A 311 40.86 0.08 5.08
CA ASN A 311 41.53 1.38 4.98
C ASN A 311 40.55 2.56 4.80
N CYS A 312 39.26 2.28 4.86
CA CYS A 312 38.16 3.19 4.53
C CYS A 312 37.45 3.78 5.76
N CYS A 313 37.79 3.35 6.98
CA CYS A 313 37.13 3.80 8.21
C CYS A 313 38.05 3.69 9.44
N ASN A 314 37.60 4.26 10.55
CA ASN A 314 38.31 4.24 11.85
C ASN A 314 38.13 2.93 12.65
N GLY A 315 37.60 1.87 12.06
CA GLY A 315 37.33 0.60 12.74
C GLY A 315 36.09 0.59 13.64
N LYS A 316 35.28 1.66 13.66
CA LYS A 316 34.01 1.74 14.41
C LYS A 316 32.79 1.70 13.49
N CYS A 317 31.67 1.27 14.04
CA CYS A 317 30.38 1.21 13.37
C CYS A 317 29.67 2.57 13.47
N GLY A 318 29.74 3.44 12.46
CA GLY A 318 29.22 4.80 12.61
C GLY A 318 29.15 5.61 11.30
N PRO A 319 28.28 6.63 11.22
CA PRO A 319 28.14 7.46 10.02
C PRO A 319 29.31 8.44 9.83
N THR A 320 29.99 8.82 10.89
CA THR A 320 31.07 9.81 10.91
C THR A 320 32.43 9.08 10.83
N ASN A 321 32.80 8.59 9.64
CA ASN A 321 34.02 7.80 9.37
C ASN A 321 34.02 6.35 9.88
N GLY A 322 32.86 5.75 10.12
CA GLY A 322 32.72 4.32 10.37
C GLY A 322 32.15 3.57 9.16
N CYS A 323 32.38 2.26 9.09
CA CYS A 323 31.55 1.41 8.24
C CYS A 323 30.32 0.95 9.03
N ASN A 324 29.43 0.22 8.38
CA ASN A 324 28.40 -0.53 9.07
C ASN A 324 28.99 -1.91 9.49
N CYS A 325 28.65 -2.41 10.68
CA CYS A 325 29.06 -3.76 11.12
C CYS A 325 28.10 -4.81 10.56
N SER A 326 28.47 -6.10 10.54
CA SER A 326 27.59 -7.13 9.95
C SER A 326 26.21 -7.18 10.62
N SER A 327 26.14 -7.06 11.95
CA SER A 327 24.87 -7.05 12.68
C SER A 327 23.98 -5.86 12.31
N CYS A 328 24.57 -4.69 12.05
CA CYS A 328 23.80 -3.53 11.58
C CYS A 328 23.43 -3.65 10.10
N MET A 329 24.25 -4.33 9.27
CA MET A 329 23.90 -4.62 7.86
C MET A 329 22.71 -5.57 7.79
N LEU A 330 22.71 -6.60 8.62
CA LEU A 330 21.60 -7.55 8.70
C LEU A 330 20.31 -6.81 9.09
N LEU A 331 20.41 -5.88 10.05
CA LEU A 331 19.29 -5.03 10.43
C LEU A 331 18.82 -4.13 9.26
N ASP A 332 19.74 -3.54 8.50
CA ASP A 332 19.42 -2.79 7.28
C ASP A 332 18.65 -3.66 6.27
N VAL A 333 19.09 -4.89 6.03
CA VAL A 333 18.44 -5.85 5.12
C VAL A 333 17.05 -6.24 5.62
N GLN A 334 16.93 -6.58 6.90
CA GLN A 334 15.67 -7.03 7.52
C GLN A 334 14.62 -5.92 7.57
N LYS A 335 14.99 -4.73 8.08
CA LYS A 335 14.05 -3.59 8.21
C LYS A 335 13.62 -3.02 6.86
N ARG A 336 14.41 -3.24 5.80
CA ARG A 336 14.06 -2.86 4.42
C ARG A 336 13.46 -4.00 3.60
N ILE A 337 13.33 -5.19 4.19
CA ILE A 337 12.76 -6.38 3.55
C ILE A 337 13.46 -6.67 2.21
N LEU A 338 14.80 -6.57 2.19
CA LEU A 338 15.55 -6.75 0.95
C LEU A 338 15.66 -8.23 0.58
N PRO A 339 15.52 -8.61 -0.71
CA PRO A 339 15.70 -9.99 -1.15
C PRO A 339 17.12 -10.50 -0.96
N ARG A 340 17.30 -11.82 -1.07
CA ARG A 340 18.64 -12.44 -1.06
C ARG A 340 19.53 -11.86 -2.15
N GLY A 341 20.80 -11.66 -1.84
CA GLY A 341 21.78 -11.06 -2.76
C GLY A 341 21.74 -9.52 -2.80
N TRP A 342 20.96 -8.89 -1.92
CA TRP A 342 20.95 -7.44 -1.73
C TRP A 342 21.64 -7.04 -0.42
N LEU A 343 22.35 -5.92 -0.46
CA LEU A 343 22.95 -5.26 0.70
C LEU A 343 22.74 -3.74 0.57
N VAL A 344 23.11 -2.97 1.58
CA VAL A 344 23.01 -1.50 1.54
C VAL A 344 24.41 -0.88 1.44
N ASN A 345 24.68 -0.07 0.40
CA ASN A 345 26.00 0.54 0.19
C ASN A 345 26.32 1.65 1.21
N SER A 346 27.45 2.36 1.11
CA SER A 346 27.80 3.41 2.09
C SER A 346 26.87 4.63 2.08
N ASP A 347 26.14 4.85 0.99
CA ASP A 347 25.24 5.98 0.84
C ASP A 347 23.81 5.65 1.30
N GLY A 348 23.57 4.43 1.79
CA GLY A 348 22.23 4.00 2.20
C GLY A 348 21.36 3.45 1.09
N ALA A 349 21.89 3.30 -0.13
CA ALA A 349 21.12 2.75 -1.24
C ALA A 349 21.18 1.22 -1.22
N PRO A 350 20.05 0.53 -1.42
CA PRO A 350 20.04 -0.90 -1.73
C PRO A 350 20.89 -1.15 -2.98
N ALA A 351 21.72 -2.19 -2.93
CA ALA A 351 22.58 -2.61 -4.00
C ALA A 351 22.48 -4.12 -4.18
N ARG A 352 22.34 -4.56 -5.42
CA ARG A 352 22.17 -5.96 -5.80
C ARG A 352 23.50 -6.53 -6.29
N CYS A 353 23.84 -7.75 -5.89
CA CYS A 353 24.96 -8.48 -6.48
C CYS A 353 24.67 -8.80 -7.96
N SER A 354 25.66 -8.58 -8.81
CA SER A 354 25.60 -8.95 -10.23
C SER A 354 25.57 -10.46 -10.38
N SER A 355 24.75 -10.93 -11.32
CA SER A 355 24.72 -12.33 -11.76
C SER A 355 25.95 -12.71 -12.59
N GLN A 356 26.56 -11.73 -13.27
CA GLN A 356 27.73 -11.95 -14.14
C GLN A 356 29.05 -11.88 -13.37
N LEU A 357 29.11 -11.03 -12.35
CA LEU A 357 30.30 -10.81 -11.52
C LEU A 357 29.94 -11.09 -10.06
N PRO A 358 30.01 -12.35 -9.61
CA PRO A 358 29.76 -12.68 -8.21
C PRO A 358 30.77 -11.91 -7.37
N THR A 359 30.30 -11.19 -6.34
CA THR A 359 31.03 -10.21 -5.50
C THR A 359 30.94 -8.74 -5.91
N THR A 360 30.31 -8.40 -7.04
CA THR A 360 30.17 -7.01 -7.50
C THR A 360 28.74 -6.51 -7.32
N PHE A 361 28.55 -5.41 -6.58
CA PHE A 361 27.23 -4.87 -6.24
C PHE A 361 26.88 -3.59 -7.03
N TYR A 362 25.64 -3.42 -7.43
CA TYR A 362 25.20 -2.24 -8.17
C TYR A 362 23.92 -1.67 -7.56
N CYS A 363 23.84 -0.34 -7.43
CA CYS A 363 22.68 0.33 -6.82
C CYS A 363 21.68 0.87 -7.83
N GLY A 364 22.00 0.87 -9.13
CA GLY A 364 21.12 1.34 -10.20
C GLY A 364 20.82 2.83 -10.19
N ARG A 365 21.44 3.61 -9.27
CA ARG A 365 21.24 5.07 -9.19
C ARG A 365 22.09 5.79 -10.24
N ARG A 366 21.60 6.93 -10.73
CA ARG A 366 22.35 7.88 -11.55
C ARG A 366 23.29 8.70 -10.66
N VAL A 367 24.56 8.31 -10.59
CA VAL A 367 25.54 8.86 -9.63
C VAL A 367 26.83 9.34 -10.30
N MET A 368 26.93 9.21 -11.62
CA MET A 368 28.08 9.66 -12.41
C MET A 368 27.60 10.41 -13.67
N PRO A 369 26.72 11.43 -13.53
CA PRO A 369 26.07 12.07 -14.68
C PRO A 369 27.03 12.73 -15.67
N ASP A 370 28.23 13.08 -15.22
CA ASP A 370 29.25 13.79 -15.99
C ASP A 370 30.35 12.86 -16.56
N ASP A 371 30.25 11.54 -16.33
CA ASP A 371 31.18 10.58 -16.88
C ASP A 371 30.81 10.27 -18.34
N GLY A 372 31.51 10.94 -19.28
CA GLY A 372 31.33 10.79 -20.72
C GLY A 372 31.65 9.39 -21.28
N THR A 373 32.11 8.47 -20.43
CA THR A 373 32.35 7.06 -20.79
C THR A 373 31.22 6.12 -20.35
N SER A 374 30.17 6.65 -19.71
CA SER A 374 29.07 5.87 -19.15
C SER A 374 27.69 6.46 -19.44
N ASP A 375 26.64 5.69 -19.16
CA ASP A 375 25.26 6.19 -19.14
C ASP A 375 24.91 7.02 -17.88
N GLY A 376 25.87 7.18 -16.97
CA GLY A 376 25.78 7.88 -15.71
C GLY A 376 25.14 7.08 -14.57
N TYR A 377 24.77 5.82 -14.79
CA TYR A 377 24.19 4.93 -13.80
C TYR A 377 25.21 3.96 -13.19
N CYS A 378 24.96 3.56 -11.94
CA CYS A 378 25.72 2.48 -11.31
C CYS A 378 25.08 1.13 -11.65
N GLY A 379 25.51 0.48 -12.74
CA GLY A 379 24.94 -0.80 -13.19
C GLY A 379 25.81 -1.54 -14.20
N PRO A 380 25.70 -2.86 -14.33
CA PRO A 380 26.57 -3.66 -15.22
C PRO A 380 26.36 -3.37 -16.72
N THR A 381 25.32 -2.62 -17.08
CA THR A 381 24.99 -2.26 -18.47
C THR A 381 25.46 -0.84 -18.74
N ASN A 382 26.66 -0.66 -19.30
CA ASN A 382 27.23 0.63 -19.70
C ASN A 382 27.47 1.68 -18.60
N GLY A 383 27.45 1.26 -17.33
CA GLY A 383 27.72 2.11 -16.17
C GLY A 383 28.89 1.56 -15.31
N PRO A 384 29.86 2.38 -14.88
CA PRO A 384 30.82 1.93 -13.89
C PRO A 384 30.15 1.67 -12.53
N GLN A 385 30.85 0.95 -11.66
CA GLN A 385 30.41 0.84 -10.28
C GLN A 385 30.71 2.15 -9.54
N CYS A 386 29.73 2.74 -8.86
CA CYS A 386 29.98 3.95 -8.06
C CYS A 386 30.84 3.67 -6.83
N THR A 387 31.51 4.69 -6.31
CA THR A 387 32.41 4.59 -5.14
C THR A 387 31.76 3.91 -3.94
N ALA A 388 30.48 4.18 -3.68
CA ALA A 388 29.75 3.56 -2.57
C ALA A 388 29.57 2.04 -2.73
N CYS A 389 29.28 1.60 -3.96
CA CYS A 389 29.16 0.18 -4.28
C CYS A 389 30.54 -0.51 -4.38
N GLN A 390 31.58 0.17 -4.83
CA GLN A 390 32.96 -0.35 -4.80
C GLN A 390 33.40 -0.64 -3.36
N ARG A 391 33.11 0.28 -2.43
CA ARG A 391 33.35 0.05 -0.99
C ARG A 391 32.57 -1.14 -0.46
N LEU A 392 31.33 -1.33 -0.93
CA LEU A 392 30.51 -2.48 -0.54
C LEU A 392 31.13 -3.80 -1.02
N ASN A 393 31.74 -3.86 -2.21
CA ASN A 393 32.45 -5.07 -2.67
C ASN A 393 33.60 -5.46 -1.74
N GLN A 394 34.36 -4.48 -1.23
CA GLN A 394 35.42 -4.75 -0.27
C GLN A 394 34.83 -5.25 1.05
N GLN A 395 33.82 -4.54 1.58
CA GLN A 395 33.22 -4.89 2.87
C GLN A 395 32.51 -6.25 2.85
N GLN A 396 31.86 -6.63 1.75
CA GLN A 396 31.08 -7.87 1.71
C GLN A 396 31.98 -9.12 1.72
N ARG A 397 33.17 -9.06 1.08
CA ARG A 397 34.11 -10.19 1.04
C ARG A 397 34.55 -10.59 2.44
N ASP A 398 34.77 -9.59 3.28
CA ASP A 398 35.35 -9.77 4.60
C ASP A 398 34.29 -9.85 5.70
N ARG A 399 33.26 -8.99 5.66
CA ARG A 399 32.34 -8.76 6.78
C ARG A 399 30.93 -9.29 6.57
N TYR A 400 30.38 -9.17 5.36
CA TYR A 400 28.95 -9.48 5.10
C TYR A 400 28.71 -10.81 4.41
N LYS A 401 29.75 -11.62 4.20
CA LYS A 401 29.69 -12.89 3.48
C LYS A 401 28.53 -13.79 3.93
N HIS A 402 28.31 -13.91 5.24
CA HIS A 402 27.26 -14.74 5.82
C HIS A 402 25.84 -14.18 5.69
N ILE A 403 25.68 -12.88 5.38
CA ILE A 403 24.38 -12.23 5.25
C ILE A 403 23.76 -12.50 3.88
N TRP A 404 24.59 -12.61 2.84
CA TRP A 404 24.08 -12.77 1.46
C TRP A 404 24.29 -14.16 0.87
N ILE A 405 25.24 -14.96 1.39
CA ILE A 405 25.49 -16.34 0.93
C ILE A 405 24.59 -17.37 1.64
N GLY A 406 24.10 -17.10 2.85
CA GLY A 406 23.07 -17.93 3.52
C GLY A 406 21.75 -17.86 2.78
#